data_AF-A0AAP7FIU4-F1
#
_entry.id   AF-A0AAP7FIU4-F1
#
_cell.length_a   1.000
_cell.length_b   1.000
_cell.length_c   1.000
_cell.angle_alpha   90.00
_cell.angle_beta   90.00
_cell.angle_gamma   90.00
#
_symmetry.space_group_name_H-M   'P 1'
#
loop_
_entity.id
_entity.type
_entity.pdbx_description
1 polymer ?
#
loop_
_entity_poly.entity_id
_entity_poly.type
_entity_poly.pdbx_seq_one_letter_code
_entity_poly.pdbx_strand_id
1 'polypeptide(L)'
;MAVDDRDEELTRLRAELASTMHRYAPTYGVFQTGIAPLHFIRSDTPTDVIHTVHKPGLCIVVQGRKQVQLWEESYVYDPLNYLVVSVTLPLGMV
;
A
#
# COMPACT_ATOMS: atom_id res chain seq x y z
N MET A 1 10.37 -10.04 26.95
CA MET A 1 10.48 -8.59 27.23
C MET A 1 11.08 -7.81 26.07
N ALA A 2 12.15 -8.24 25.38
CA ALA A 2 12.73 -7.47 24.26
C ALA A 2 11.94 -7.46 22.92
N VAL A 3 10.96 -8.35 22.74
CA VAL A 3 10.10 -8.39 21.53
C VAL A 3 9.02 -7.30 21.59
N ASP A 4 8.57 -6.97 22.81
CA ASP A 4 7.46 -6.05 23.08
C ASP A 4 7.83 -4.59 22.73
N ASP A 5 9.01 -4.14 23.18
CA ASP A 5 9.52 -2.78 22.90
C ASP A 5 9.70 -2.49 21.41
N ARG A 6 10.11 -3.50 20.63
CA ARG A 6 10.33 -3.36 19.18
C ARG A 6 9.01 -3.25 18.42
N ASP A 7 8.00 -4.00 18.84
CA ASP A 7 6.68 -3.99 18.22
C ASP A 7 5.94 -2.67 18.52
N GLU A 8 6.10 -2.11 19.72
CA GLU A 8 5.61 -0.78 20.07
C GLU A 8 6.29 0.32 19.23
N GLU A 9 7.61 0.26 19.09
CA GLU A 9 8.36 1.20 18.26
C GLU A 9 7.94 1.13 16.78
N LEU A 10 7.80 -0.09 16.23
CA LEU A 10 7.31 -0.31 14.87
C LEU A 10 5.91 0.27 14.67
N THR A 11 5.02 0.09 15.65
CA THR A 11 3.66 0.63 15.62
C THR A 11 3.68 2.16 15.61
N ARG A 12 4.53 2.79 16.44
CA ARG A 12 4.72 4.24 16.48
C ARG A 12 5.24 4.77 15.14
N LEU A 13 6.28 4.15 14.57
CA LEU A 13 6.86 4.56 13.29
C LEU A 13 5.85 4.45 12.14
N ARG A 14 5.03 3.40 12.13
CA ARG A 14 3.93 3.25 11.15
C ARG A 14 2.88 4.35 11.29
N ALA A 15 2.49 4.69 12.52
CA ALA A 15 1.52 5.76 12.78
C ALA A 15 2.07 7.13 12.33
N GLU A 16 3.35 7.40 12.57
CA GLU A 16 4.02 8.62 12.10
C GLU A 16 4.08 8.69 10.57
N LEU A 17 4.39 7.57 9.91
CA LEU A 17 4.39 7.47 8.46
C LEU A 17 2.98 7.71 7.88
N ALA A 18 1.95 7.10 8.47
CA ALA A 18 0.56 7.29 8.05
C ALA A 18 0.14 8.76 8.18
N SER A 19 0.46 9.40 9.31
CA SER A 19 0.20 10.82 9.55
C SER A 19 0.91 11.71 8.52
N THR A 20 2.15 11.39 8.20
CA THR A 20 2.90 12.12 7.18
C THR A 20 2.28 11.97 5.79
N MET A 21 1.91 10.76 5.38
CA MET A 21 1.23 10.52 4.11
C MET A 21 -0.10 11.25 4.01
N HIS A 22 -0.87 11.33 5.10
CA HIS A 22 -2.15 12.03 5.13
C HIS A 22 -2.03 13.52 4.76
N ARG A 23 -0.92 14.17 5.10
CA ARG A 23 -0.64 15.56 4.71
C ARG A 23 -0.42 15.72 3.20
N TYR A 24 0.08 14.70 2.52
CA TYR A 24 0.35 14.71 1.09
C TYR A 24 -0.77 14.07 0.24
N ALA A 25 -1.66 13.31 0.88
CA ALA A 25 -2.84 12.68 0.27
C ALA A 25 -4.10 13.07 1.07
N PRO A 26 -4.60 14.31 0.91
CA PRO A 26 -5.69 14.83 1.73
C PRO A 26 -7.06 14.21 1.39
N THR A 27 -7.22 13.58 0.22
CA THR A 27 -8.48 12.97 -0.24
C THR A 27 -8.25 11.59 -0.84
N TYR A 28 -9.33 10.89 -1.20
CA TYR A 28 -9.26 9.69 -2.04
C TYR A 28 -8.53 9.99 -3.36
N GLY A 29 -7.62 9.10 -3.78
CA GLY A 29 -6.93 9.18 -5.07
C GLY A 29 -5.46 8.79 -5.06
N VAL A 30 -4.78 9.15 -6.14
CA VAL A 30 -3.34 8.94 -6.36
C VAL A 30 -2.63 10.29 -6.42
N PHE A 31 -1.59 10.46 -5.61
CA PHE A 31 -0.86 11.71 -5.43
C PHE A 31 0.61 11.50 -5.81
N GLN A 32 1.10 12.28 -6.77
CA GLN A 32 2.51 12.28 -7.15
C GLN A 32 3.33 12.98 -6.06
N THR A 33 4.47 12.39 -5.69
CA THR A 33 5.38 13.01 -4.72
C THR A 33 6.48 13.81 -5.44
N GLY A 34 7.33 14.52 -4.68
CA GLY A 34 8.55 15.13 -5.24
C GLY A 34 9.56 14.11 -5.76
N ILE A 35 9.38 12.83 -5.45
CA ILE A 35 10.18 11.71 -5.96
C ILE A 35 9.40 11.09 -7.12
N ALA A 36 9.86 11.33 -8.35
CA ALA A 36 9.13 10.95 -9.58
C ALA A 36 8.57 9.51 -9.63
N PRO A 37 9.30 8.45 -9.18
CA PRO A 37 8.77 7.09 -9.18
C PRO A 37 7.84 6.76 -8.00
N LEU A 38 7.66 7.65 -7.03
CA LEU A 38 6.91 7.42 -5.80
C LEU A 38 5.58 8.16 -5.81
N HIS A 39 4.51 7.40 -5.64
CA HIS A 39 3.14 7.91 -5.55
C HIS A 39 2.53 7.49 -4.21
N PHE A 40 1.69 8.35 -3.63
CA PHE A 40 0.82 8.00 -2.52
C PHE A 40 -0.58 7.66 -3.01
N ILE A 41 -1.17 6.61 -2.45
CA ILE A 41 -2.52 6.16 -2.80
C ILE A 41 -3.32 6.17 -1.52
N ARG A 42 -4.49 6.82 -1.55
CA ARG A 42 -5.41 6.84 -0.42
C ARG A 42 -6.78 6.34 -0.84
N SER A 43 -7.30 5.40 -0.05
CA SER A 43 -8.70 5.02 -0.06
C SER A 43 -9.22 4.98 1.36
N ASP A 44 -10.35 5.66 1.61
CA ASP A 44 -10.96 5.73 2.95
C ASP A 44 -11.97 4.60 3.18
N THR A 45 -12.39 3.92 2.11
CA THR A 45 -13.28 2.76 2.13
C THR A 45 -12.71 1.64 1.27
N PRO A 46 -13.14 0.38 1.47
CA PRO A 46 -12.85 -0.70 0.53
C PRO A 46 -13.20 -0.26 -0.90
N THR A 47 -12.29 -0.52 -1.84
CA THR A 47 -12.56 -0.24 -3.25
C THR A 47 -13.36 -1.37 -3.88
N ASP A 48 -14.22 -1.05 -4.85
CA ASP A 48 -14.70 -2.08 -5.77
C ASP A 48 -13.53 -2.66 -6.57
N VAL A 49 -13.73 -3.80 -7.23
CA VAL A 49 -12.69 -4.42 -8.05
C VAL A 49 -12.24 -3.47 -9.16
N ILE A 50 -10.98 -3.03 -9.09
CA ILE A 50 -10.33 -2.23 -10.13
C ILE A 50 -9.47 -3.16 -10.98
N HIS A 51 -9.83 -3.31 -12.26
CA HIS A 51 -9.01 -4.01 -13.24
C HIS A 51 -8.04 -3.04 -13.91
N THR A 52 -6.74 -3.28 -13.78
CA THR A 52 -5.71 -2.41 -14.33
C THR A 52 -4.47 -3.18 -14.76
N VAL A 53 -3.68 -2.57 -15.64
CA VAL A 53 -2.35 -3.08 -16.01
C VAL A 53 -1.33 -2.44 -15.08
N HIS A 54 -0.79 -3.23 -14.15
CA HIS A 54 0.17 -2.73 -13.17
C HIS A 54 1.57 -2.72 -13.76
N LYS A 55 2.26 -1.58 -13.63
CA LYS A 55 3.67 -1.44 -14.05
C LYS A 55 4.61 -2.07 -13.01
N PRO A 56 5.83 -2.45 -13.37
CA PRO A 56 6.80 -2.93 -12.40
C PRO A 56 7.02 -1.91 -11.28
N GLY A 57 7.03 -2.37 -10.03
CA GLY A 57 7.13 -1.49 -8.87
C GLY A 57 6.98 -2.23 -7.54
N LEU A 58 7.32 -1.51 -6.46
CA LEU A 58 7.13 -1.92 -5.08
C LEU A 58 5.93 -1.18 -4.49
N CYS A 59 4.99 -1.93 -3.93
CA CYS A 59 3.81 -1.39 -3.27
C CYS A 59 3.84 -1.75 -1.80
N ILE A 60 3.75 -0.73 -0.94
CA ILE A 60 3.74 -0.86 0.52
C ILE A 60 2.41 -0.31 1.04
N VAL A 61 1.73 -1.09 1.87
CA VAL A 61 0.55 -0.61 2.61
C VAL A 61 1.01 -0.05 3.95
N VAL A 62 0.79 1.24 4.17
CA VAL A 62 1.11 1.87 5.47
C VAL A 62 -0.01 1.68 6.48
N GLN A 63 -1.27 1.69 6.03
CA GLN A 63 -2.45 1.47 6.85
C GLN A 63 -3.52 0.72 6.05
N GLY A 64 -4.23 -0.19 6.71
CA GLY A 64 -5.28 -1.00 6.08
C GLY A 64 -4.72 -2.29 5.50
N ARG A 65 -5.35 -2.80 4.44
CA ARG A 65 -4.89 -3.97 3.67
C ARG A 65 -5.39 -3.83 2.25
N LYS A 66 -4.72 -4.48 1.31
CA LYS A 66 -5.14 -4.52 -0.09
C LYS A 66 -5.02 -5.94 -0.62
N GLN A 67 -5.93 -6.31 -1.52
CA GLN A 67 -5.93 -7.59 -2.19
C GLN A 67 -5.69 -7.40 -3.69
N VAL A 68 -4.84 -8.23 -4.26
CA VAL A 68 -4.58 -8.31 -5.70
C VAL A 68 -4.99 -9.69 -6.20
N GLN A 69 -5.65 -9.73 -7.36
CA GLN A 69 -5.97 -10.94 -8.09
C GLN A 69 -5.16 -10.99 -9.38
N LEU A 70 -4.45 -12.11 -9.59
CA LEU A 70 -3.79 -12.45 -10.84
C LEU A 70 -4.36 -13.80 -11.28
N TRP A 71 -5.14 -13.80 -12.35
CA TRP A 71 -5.89 -14.98 -12.77
C TRP A 71 -6.78 -15.51 -11.62
N GLU A 72 -6.54 -16.74 -11.17
CA GLU A 72 -7.24 -17.41 -10.06
C GLU A 72 -6.53 -17.25 -8.72
N GLU A 73 -5.38 -16.58 -8.70
CA GLU A 73 -4.57 -16.40 -7.51
C GLU A 73 -4.88 -15.07 -6.82
N SER A 74 -4.92 -15.09 -5.49
CA SER A 74 -5.21 -13.92 -4.67
C SER A 74 -4.08 -13.66 -3.67
N TYR A 75 -3.56 -12.43 -3.70
CA TYR A 75 -2.45 -11.96 -2.89
C TYR A 75 -2.93 -10.82 -1.99
N VAL A 76 -2.87 -11.01 -0.67
CA VAL A 76 -3.18 -9.96 0.30
C VAL A 76 -1.87 -9.39 0.83
N TYR A 77 -1.79 -8.06 0.86
CA TYR A 77 -0.66 -7.34 1.45
C TYR A 77 -1.17 -6.23 2.38
N ASP A 78 -0.45 -6.03 3.48
CA ASP A 78 -0.84 -5.24 4.64
C ASP A 78 0.42 -4.59 5.27
N PRO A 79 0.37 -3.90 6.41
CA PRO A 79 1.56 -3.24 6.97
C PRO A 79 2.74 -4.16 7.32
N LEU A 80 2.56 -5.48 7.28
CA LEU A 80 3.60 -6.48 7.47
C LEU A 80 4.07 -7.13 6.17
N ASN A 81 3.35 -6.91 5.05
CA ASN A 81 3.59 -7.55 3.76
C ASN A 81 3.64 -6.53 2.63
N TYR A 82 4.55 -6.69 1.68
CA TYR A 82 4.66 -5.80 0.52
C TYR A 82 4.45 -6.59 -0.77
N LEU A 83 4.01 -5.88 -1.82
CA LEU A 83 3.83 -6.45 -3.15
C LEU A 83 4.96 -5.96 -4.06
N VAL A 84 5.66 -6.89 -4.71
CA VAL A 84 6.61 -6.59 -5.79
C VAL A 84 6.06 -7.11 -7.09
N VAL A 85 5.97 -6.23 -8.07
CA VAL A 85 5.61 -6.58 -9.44
C VAL A 85 6.85 -6.35 -10.30
N SER A 86 7.40 -7.40 -10.91
CA SER A 86 8.63 -7.33 -11.72
C SER A 86 8.38 -7.11 -13.21
N VAL A 87 7.17 -7.45 -13.68
CA VAL A 87 6.76 -7.37 -15.08
C VAL A 87 5.37 -6.75 -15.19
N THR A 88 5.06 -6.15 -16.32
CA THR A 88 3.74 -5.54 -16.57
C THR A 88 2.67 -6.62 -16.69
N LEU A 89 1.66 -6.62 -15.82
CA LEU A 89 0.62 -7.66 -15.76
C LEU A 89 -0.78 -7.07 -15.55
N PRO A 90 -1.83 -7.71 -16.09
CA PRO A 90 -3.21 -7.37 -15.76
C PRO A 90 -3.54 -7.89 -14.35
N LEU A 91 -4.01 -7.01 -13.47
CA LEU A 91 -4.38 -7.32 -12.09
C LEU A 91 -5.79 -6.82 -11.78
N GLY A 92 -6.54 -7.60 -11.00
CA GLY A 92 -7.70 -7.12 -10.26
C GLY A 92 -7.26 -6.64 -8.88
N MET A 93 -7.80 -5.53 -8.38
CA MET A 93 -7.40 -4.96 -7.08
C MET A 93 -8.62 -4.56 -6.26
N VAL A 94 -8.59 -4.85 -4.96
CA VAL A 94 -9.65 -4.53 -3.98
C VAL A 94 -9.05 -3.99 -2.69
#